data_AF-A0A954D2E1-F1
#
_entry.id   AF-A0A954D2E1-F1
#
_cell.length_a   1.000
_cell.length_b   1.000
_cell.length_c   1.000
_cell.angle_alpha   90.00
_cell.angle_beta   90.00
_cell.angle_gamma   90.00
#
_symmetry.space_group_name_H-M   'P 1'
#
loop_
_entity.id
_entity.type
_entity.pdbx_description
1 polymer ?
#
loop_
_entity_poly.entity_id
_entity_poly.type
_entity_poly.pdbx_seq_one_letter_code
_entity_poly.pdbx_strand_id
1 'polypeptide(L)'
;MMRCSLLTALLLVGWASLSTYAADEPAARPINTRCPISKEPIDGKTFVTFQGKTIGFCCPRCDAAFNAWPDERKAAYIAAEESAPAPAKPVSTPAWTEPYNLNRCLVSDEEIGDMGKPVILQVEGREIRFCCKGCVPTFEKDPAKVWRKIDDLMFNDQLRYYPLKTCVVTGDPLESKGKDVARNVIVGNRLFRVASEDAEKKLRSDPAKYVRKLDDAVKQAQGPDYPLKKCVVAGSELGSMGEPTELVIAGRLLRFCCSSCEPKVKANPRKFLDAIDRAWNEKGRFLPPTTTRPARPKE
;
A
#
# COMPACT_ATOMS: atom_id res chain seq x y z
N MET A 1 -66.65 32.72 44.18
CA MET A 1 -65.18 32.49 44.26
C MET A 1 -64.71 32.16 42.86
N MET A 2 -63.68 32.73 42.25
CA MET A 2 -62.92 33.97 42.40
C MET A 2 -62.33 34.20 41.00
N ARG A 3 -62.34 35.44 40.51
CA ARG A 3 -61.95 35.82 39.15
C ARG A 3 -60.48 35.48 38.88
N CYS A 4 -60.20 34.79 37.77
CA CYS A 4 -58.85 34.57 37.25
C CYS A 4 -58.63 35.55 36.09
N SER A 5 -57.98 36.67 36.39
CA SER A 5 -57.42 37.60 35.39
C SER A 5 -55.91 37.46 35.48
N LEU A 6 -55.21 37.34 34.35
CA LEU A 6 -54.18 38.29 33.90
C LEU A 6 -53.18 37.68 32.90
N LEU A 7 -52.84 38.54 31.94
CA LEU A 7 -51.54 38.68 31.25
C LEU A 7 -51.23 37.75 30.08
N THR A 8 -51.78 38.14 28.93
CA THR A 8 -51.15 38.09 27.61
C THR A 8 -49.72 38.65 27.63
N ALA A 9 -48.75 37.84 27.24
CA ALA A 9 -47.41 38.27 26.81
C ALA A 9 -47.13 37.66 25.43
N LEU A 10 -47.32 38.46 24.37
CA LEU A 10 -46.76 38.20 23.04
C LEU A 10 -45.26 38.53 23.09
N LEU A 11 -44.40 37.56 22.77
CA LEU A 11 -43.01 37.82 22.38
C LEU A 11 -42.66 36.99 21.14
N LEU A 12 -42.12 37.70 20.17
CA LEU A 12 -41.92 37.38 18.77
C LEU A 12 -40.96 36.18 18.57
N VAL A 13 -41.41 35.18 17.82
CA VAL A 13 -40.53 34.13 17.27
C VAL A 13 -39.83 34.71 16.04
N GLY A 14 -38.56 35.07 16.18
CA GLY A 14 -37.71 35.45 15.06
C GLY A 14 -37.50 34.27 14.11
N TRP A 15 -37.96 34.39 12.88
CA TRP A 15 -37.60 33.50 11.78
C TRP A 15 -36.16 33.79 11.36
N ALA A 16 -35.21 33.05 11.93
CA ALA A 16 -33.89 32.91 11.35
C ALA A 16 -34.05 32.19 10.00
N SER A 17 -33.90 32.95 8.91
CA SER A 17 -33.81 32.39 7.57
C SER A 17 -32.57 31.50 7.51
N LEU A 18 -32.79 30.18 7.49
CA LEU A 18 -31.78 29.20 7.11
C LEU A 18 -31.48 29.44 5.63
N SER A 19 -30.48 30.27 5.38
CA SER A 19 -29.84 30.38 4.08
C SER A 19 -29.23 29.00 3.80
N THR A 20 -29.88 28.24 2.93
CA THR A 20 -29.34 26.98 2.41
C THR A 20 -28.13 27.33 1.56
N TYR A 21 -26.96 27.34 2.18
CA TYR A 21 -25.73 27.06 1.46
C TYR A 21 -25.89 25.63 0.92
N ALA A 22 -26.34 25.54 -0.34
CA ALA A 22 -26.10 24.36 -1.15
C ALA A 22 -24.57 24.21 -1.21
N ALA A 23 -24.02 23.32 -0.40
CA ALA A 23 -22.69 22.81 -0.62
C ALA A 23 -22.70 22.17 -2.00
N ASP A 24 -21.90 22.71 -2.93
CA ASP A 24 -21.63 22.08 -4.21
C ASP A 24 -21.31 20.60 -3.96
N GLU A 25 -22.15 19.71 -4.50
CA GLU A 25 -21.92 18.27 -4.44
C GLU A 25 -20.57 17.96 -5.09
N PRO A 26 -19.67 17.23 -4.41
CA PRO A 26 -18.41 16.84 -5.01
C PRO A 26 -18.69 15.94 -6.23
N ALA A 27 -18.15 16.34 -7.38
CA ALA A 27 -18.28 15.63 -8.64
C ALA A 27 -18.12 14.10 -8.44
N ALA A 28 -19.12 13.35 -8.92
CA ALA A 28 -19.21 11.90 -8.73
C ALA A 28 -17.91 11.20 -9.19
N ARG A 29 -17.30 10.42 -8.29
CA ARG A 29 -16.04 9.70 -8.54
C ARG A 29 -16.17 8.78 -9.76
N PRO A 30 -15.12 8.65 -10.60
CA PRO A 30 -15.16 7.76 -11.75
C PRO A 30 -15.32 6.30 -11.31
N ILE A 31 -16.12 5.52 -12.06
CA ILE A 31 -16.36 4.10 -11.77
C ILE A 31 -15.13 3.23 -12.06
N ASN A 32 -14.21 3.73 -12.89
CA ASN A 32 -13.08 2.99 -13.40
C ASN A 32 -11.74 3.61 -12.98
N THR A 33 -10.71 2.76 -12.94
CA THR A 33 -9.34 3.16 -12.57
C THR A 33 -8.33 3.04 -13.72
N ARG A 34 -8.73 2.38 -14.80
CA ARG A 34 -7.98 2.26 -16.07
C ARG A 34 -8.83 2.81 -17.21
N CYS A 35 -8.17 3.44 -18.17
CA CYS A 35 -8.83 3.98 -19.35
C CYS A 35 -9.46 2.85 -20.16
N PRO A 36 -10.75 2.95 -20.55
CA PRO A 36 -11.40 1.91 -21.36
C PRO A 36 -10.73 1.72 -22.73
N ILE A 37 -10.10 2.78 -23.26
CA ILE A 37 -9.47 2.83 -24.59
C ILE A 37 -8.08 2.19 -24.58
N SER A 38 -7.16 2.73 -23.77
CA SER A 38 -5.74 2.33 -23.78
C SER A 38 -5.35 1.35 -22.68
N LYS A 39 -6.22 1.13 -21.68
CA LYS A 39 -5.94 0.39 -20.43
C LYS A 39 -4.87 1.01 -19.53
N GLU A 40 -4.38 2.20 -19.88
CA GLU A 40 -3.48 2.99 -19.03
C GLU A 40 -4.22 3.59 -17.82
N PRO A 41 -3.52 3.97 -16.73
CA PRO A 41 -4.15 4.66 -15.60
C PRO A 41 -4.86 5.95 -16.02
N ILE A 42 -5.98 6.27 -15.39
CA ILE A 42 -6.67 7.54 -15.62
C ILE A 42 -5.82 8.74 -15.17
N ASP A 43 -5.94 9.87 -15.85
CA ASP A 43 -5.18 11.10 -15.56
C ASP A 43 -5.76 11.91 -14.37
N GLY A 44 -6.99 11.58 -13.96
CA GLY A 44 -7.73 12.26 -12.90
C GLY A 44 -8.26 13.64 -13.30
N LYS A 45 -8.29 13.97 -14.59
CA LYS A 45 -8.72 15.28 -15.13
C LYS A 45 -9.71 15.14 -16.29
N THR A 46 -9.62 14.06 -17.06
CA THR A 46 -10.46 13.81 -18.24
C THR A 46 -11.57 12.83 -17.87
N PHE A 47 -12.82 13.29 -17.95
CA PHE A 47 -14.00 12.51 -17.58
C PHE A 47 -15.14 12.66 -18.60
N VAL A 48 -15.96 11.62 -18.73
CA VAL A 48 -17.23 11.63 -19.48
C VAL A 48 -18.30 11.03 -18.59
N THR A 49 -19.51 11.58 -18.65
CA THR A 49 -20.67 11.00 -17.98
C THR A 49 -21.54 10.26 -18.99
N PHE A 50 -21.81 8.98 -18.75
CA PHE A 50 -22.73 8.17 -19.56
C PHE A 50 -23.62 7.35 -18.62
N GLN A 51 -24.94 7.36 -18.85
CA GLN A 51 -25.94 6.71 -17.98
C GLN A 51 -25.82 7.08 -16.48
N GLY A 52 -25.49 8.34 -16.18
CA GLY A 52 -25.33 8.81 -14.79
C GLY A 52 -24.07 8.31 -14.08
N LYS A 53 -23.14 7.66 -14.80
CA LYS A 53 -21.85 7.21 -14.27
C LYS A 53 -20.72 8.03 -14.87
N THR A 54 -19.75 8.39 -14.05
CA THR A 54 -18.53 9.08 -14.46
C THR A 54 -17.48 8.06 -14.92
N ILE A 55 -16.92 8.24 -16.11
CA ILE A 55 -15.84 7.41 -16.68
C ILE A 55 -14.60 8.28 -16.84
N GLY A 56 -13.46 7.84 -16.29
CA GLY A 56 -12.16 8.52 -16.39
C GLY A 56 -11.28 7.98 -17.53
N PHE A 57 -10.44 8.85 -18.09
CA PHE A 57 -9.53 8.54 -19.20
C PHE A 57 -8.07 8.87 -18.88
N CYS A 58 -7.12 8.29 -19.62
CA CYS A 58 -5.69 8.58 -19.44
C CYS A 58 -5.22 9.84 -20.17
N CYS A 59 -6.02 10.37 -21.11
CA CYS A 59 -5.76 11.64 -21.80
C CYS A 59 -7.02 12.21 -22.48
N PRO A 60 -7.02 13.51 -22.86
CA PRO A 60 -8.13 14.18 -23.57
C PRO A 60 -8.39 13.71 -25.02
N ARG A 61 -7.75 12.64 -25.49
CA ARG A 61 -8.08 12.00 -26.78
C ARG A 61 -8.94 10.74 -26.60
N CYS A 62 -8.91 10.16 -25.41
CA CYS A 62 -9.58 8.90 -25.12
C CYS A 62 -11.08 9.07 -24.82
N ASP A 63 -11.51 10.26 -24.42
CA ASP A 63 -12.93 10.65 -24.28
C ASP A 63 -13.66 10.65 -25.64
N ALA A 64 -13.05 11.23 -26.69
CA ALA A 64 -13.59 11.23 -28.05
C ALA A 64 -13.70 9.79 -28.61
N ALA A 65 -12.67 8.98 -28.38
CA ALA A 65 -12.68 7.57 -28.78
C ALA A 65 -13.74 6.75 -28.03
N PHE A 66 -14.01 7.07 -26.76
CA PHE A 66 -15.05 6.43 -25.96
C PHE A 66 -16.45 6.86 -26.40
N ASN A 67 -16.66 8.14 -26.69
CA ASN A 67 -17.93 8.65 -27.22
C ASN A 67 -18.29 8.04 -28.58
N ALA A 68 -17.27 7.70 -29.39
CA ALA A 68 -17.44 7.01 -30.67
C ALA A 68 -17.77 5.51 -30.53
N TRP A 69 -17.71 4.91 -29.33
CA TRP A 69 -18.16 3.54 -29.14
C TRP A 69 -19.68 3.42 -29.33
N PRO A 70 -20.18 2.28 -29.84
CA PRO A 70 -21.60 1.97 -29.77
C PRO A 70 -22.11 1.99 -28.32
N ASP A 71 -23.34 2.44 -28.12
CA ASP A 71 -23.91 2.59 -26.77
C ASP A 71 -24.02 1.25 -26.04
N GLU A 72 -24.23 0.14 -26.76
CA GLU A 72 -24.22 -1.20 -26.19
C GLU A 72 -22.84 -1.55 -25.60
N ARG A 73 -21.76 -1.10 -26.25
CA ARG A 73 -20.40 -1.31 -25.77
C ARG A 73 -20.09 -0.44 -24.54
N LYS A 74 -20.58 0.80 -24.51
CA LYS A 74 -20.46 1.68 -23.34
C LYS A 74 -21.25 1.11 -22.16
N ALA A 75 -22.48 0.64 -22.40
CA ALA A 75 -23.32 0.01 -21.39
C ALA A 75 -22.70 -1.30 -20.86
N ALA A 76 -22.15 -2.14 -21.74
CA ALA A 76 -21.43 -3.36 -21.33
C ALA A 76 -20.18 -3.04 -20.51
N TYR A 77 -19.45 -1.97 -20.83
CA TYR A 77 -18.31 -1.51 -20.04
C TYR A 77 -18.75 -1.03 -18.64
N ILE A 78 -19.81 -0.22 -18.56
CA ILE A 78 -20.36 0.22 -17.27
C ILE A 78 -20.83 -0.99 -16.45
N ALA A 79 -21.60 -1.90 -17.05
CA ALA A 79 -22.04 -3.11 -16.37
C ALA A 79 -20.87 -3.97 -15.89
N ALA A 80 -19.77 -4.06 -16.65
CA ALA A 80 -18.55 -4.74 -16.25
C ALA A 80 -17.82 -4.03 -15.10
N GLU A 81 -17.76 -2.69 -15.08
CA GLU A 81 -17.14 -1.93 -13.98
C GLU A 81 -18.03 -1.90 -12.72
N GLU A 82 -19.35 -2.00 -12.87
CA GLU A 82 -20.32 -2.07 -11.76
C GLU A 82 -20.45 -3.49 -11.17
N SER A 83 -20.27 -4.52 -12.01
CA SER A 83 -20.21 -5.92 -11.58
C SER A 83 -18.79 -6.35 -11.18
N ALA A 84 -17.76 -5.60 -11.59
CA ALA A 84 -16.47 -5.66 -10.94
C ALA A 84 -16.69 -5.29 -9.46
N PRO A 85 -16.11 -6.04 -8.52
CA PRO A 85 -16.22 -5.69 -7.11
C PRO A 85 -15.76 -4.23 -6.96
N ALA A 86 -16.64 -3.39 -6.41
CA ALA A 86 -16.33 -2.00 -6.08
C ALA A 86 -14.94 -1.92 -5.43
N PRO A 87 -14.18 -0.80 -5.57
CA PRO A 87 -13.00 -0.60 -4.74
C PRO A 87 -13.45 -0.83 -3.29
N ALA A 88 -12.93 -1.90 -2.69
CA ALA A 88 -13.50 -2.45 -1.48
C ALA A 88 -13.60 -1.33 -0.43
N LYS A 89 -14.83 -1.07 0.06
CA LYS A 89 -15.03 -0.36 1.33
C LYS A 89 -14.20 -1.06 2.41
N PRO A 90 -13.69 -0.33 3.42
CA PRO A 90 -12.43 -0.66 4.08
C PRO A 90 -12.47 -2.09 4.59
N VAL A 91 -11.54 -2.87 4.06
CA VAL A 91 -11.14 -4.16 4.60
C VAL A 91 -10.93 -3.95 6.10
N SER A 92 -11.55 -4.79 6.92
CA SER A 92 -11.31 -4.85 8.37
C SER A 92 -9.82 -4.62 8.66
N THR A 93 -9.50 -3.67 9.54
CA THR A 93 -8.12 -3.42 10.02
C THR A 93 -7.39 -4.74 10.17
N PRO A 94 -6.34 -5.02 9.39
CA PRO A 94 -5.68 -6.32 9.44
C PRO A 94 -5.17 -6.58 10.85
N ALA A 95 -5.38 -7.80 11.34
CA ALA A 95 -4.92 -8.22 12.67
C ALA A 95 -3.39 -8.22 12.84
N TRP A 96 -2.66 -7.91 11.77
CA TRP A 96 -1.21 -7.81 11.71
C TRP A 96 -0.76 -6.77 10.68
N THR A 97 0.33 -6.06 10.96
CA THR A 97 0.91 -5.07 10.04
C THR A 97 2.44 -5.03 10.19
N GLU A 98 3.13 -4.69 9.10
CA GLU A 98 4.57 -4.48 9.02
C GLU A 98 4.88 -2.96 8.97
N PRO A 99 6.05 -2.53 9.48
CA PRO A 99 6.48 -1.14 9.37
C PRO A 99 6.55 -0.68 7.92
N TYR A 100 6.28 0.60 7.69
CA TYR A 100 6.38 1.20 6.37
C TYR A 100 7.81 1.14 5.83
N ASN A 101 8.02 0.47 4.71
CA ASN A 101 9.34 0.05 4.20
C ASN A 101 9.82 0.80 2.94
N LEU A 102 9.16 1.88 2.54
CA LEU A 102 9.62 2.77 1.47
C LEU A 102 10.44 3.95 2.04
N ASN A 103 11.40 4.46 1.28
CA ASN A 103 12.25 5.61 1.65
C ASN A 103 11.69 6.96 1.17
N ARG A 104 10.68 7.00 0.32
CA ARG A 104 10.14 8.25 -0.25
C ARG A 104 8.76 8.55 0.30
N CYS A 105 8.44 9.83 0.41
CA CYS A 105 7.10 10.33 0.69
C CYS A 105 6.28 10.28 -0.60
N LEU A 106 5.16 9.57 -0.64
CA LEU A 106 4.45 9.34 -1.91
C LEU A 106 3.54 10.50 -2.33
N VAL A 107 3.58 11.58 -1.56
CA VAL A 107 2.93 12.85 -1.84
C VAL A 107 3.90 13.84 -2.50
N SER A 108 5.13 13.97 -1.97
CA SER A 108 6.13 14.94 -2.46
C SER A 108 7.30 14.31 -3.24
N ASP A 109 7.42 12.98 -3.24
CA ASP A 109 8.53 12.19 -3.79
C ASP A 109 9.93 12.44 -3.15
N GLU A 110 9.97 13.26 -2.09
CA GLU A 110 11.16 13.51 -1.26
C GLU A 110 11.49 12.31 -0.37
N GLU A 111 12.75 12.23 0.10
CA GLU A 111 13.16 11.18 1.03
C GLU A 111 12.62 11.41 2.44
N ILE A 112 12.18 10.32 3.06
CA ILE A 112 11.64 10.30 4.42
C ILE A 112 12.83 10.33 5.38
N GLY A 113 12.95 11.44 6.12
CA GLY A 113 14.03 11.65 7.10
C GLY A 113 14.81 12.94 6.85
N ASP A 114 14.84 13.41 5.61
CA ASP A 114 15.55 14.65 5.23
C ASP A 114 14.87 15.90 5.81
N MET A 115 13.54 15.85 5.95
CA MET A 115 12.72 16.89 6.55
C MET A 115 12.52 16.71 8.06
N GLY A 116 13.38 15.90 8.71
CA GLY A 116 13.32 15.59 10.14
C GLY A 116 12.53 14.33 10.46
N LYS A 117 11.89 14.29 11.64
CA LYS A 117 11.14 13.11 12.08
C LYS A 117 9.91 12.92 11.18
N PRO A 118 9.71 11.72 10.60
CA PRO A 118 8.60 11.48 9.70
C PRO A 118 7.27 11.56 10.42
N VAL A 119 6.24 12.00 9.69
CA VAL A 119 4.86 11.91 10.17
C VAL A 119 4.36 10.52 9.87
N ILE A 120 3.97 9.79 10.91
CA ILE A 120 3.50 8.41 10.83
C ILE A 120 2.00 8.41 11.09
N LEU A 121 1.20 7.89 10.15
CA LEU A 121 -0.23 7.67 10.32
C LEU A 121 -0.56 6.19 10.25
N GLN A 122 -1.58 5.79 11.00
CA GLN A 122 -2.20 4.47 10.90
C GLN A 122 -3.52 4.63 10.19
N VAL A 123 -3.62 4.10 8.98
CA VAL A 123 -4.80 4.21 8.12
C VAL A 123 -5.14 2.81 7.64
N GLU A 124 -6.37 2.38 7.91
CA GLU A 124 -6.86 1.02 7.55
C GLU A 124 -5.94 -0.11 8.07
N GLY A 125 -5.38 0.06 9.28
CA GLY A 125 -4.46 -0.89 9.90
C GLY A 125 -3.11 -1.04 9.20
N ARG A 126 -2.76 -0.08 8.34
CA ARG A 126 -1.45 0.03 7.72
C ARG A 126 -0.78 1.31 8.16
N GLU A 127 0.52 1.18 8.43
CA GLU A 127 1.37 2.33 8.66
C GLU A 127 1.68 3.00 7.31
N ILE A 128 1.52 4.32 7.24
CA ILE A 128 2.02 5.18 6.15
C ILE A 128 2.90 6.28 6.76
N ARG A 129 3.96 6.66 6.04
CA ARG A 129 4.90 7.70 6.48
C ARG A 129 5.01 8.82 5.45
N PHE A 130 5.10 10.04 5.96
CA PHE A 130 5.31 11.25 5.18
C PHE A 130 6.57 11.98 5.64
N CYS A 131 7.19 12.75 4.74
CA CYS A 131 8.34 13.59 5.08
C CYS A 131 7.95 14.72 6.04
N CYS A 132 6.73 15.27 5.94
CA CYS A 132 6.27 16.39 6.76
C CYS A 132 4.73 16.39 6.95
N LYS A 133 4.24 17.23 7.89
CA LYS A 133 2.81 17.38 8.16
C LYS A 133 2.03 17.95 6.96
N GLY A 134 2.67 18.75 6.12
CA GLY A 134 2.06 19.35 4.93
C GLY A 134 1.65 18.34 3.86
N CYS A 135 2.19 17.11 3.90
CA CYS A 135 1.80 16.05 2.97
C CYS A 135 0.47 15.37 3.34
N VAL A 136 0.06 15.43 4.60
CA VAL A 136 -1.15 14.73 5.09
C VAL A 136 -2.43 15.22 4.41
N PRO A 137 -2.70 16.54 4.29
CA PRO A 137 -3.90 17.00 3.59
C PRO A 137 -3.97 16.58 2.13
N THR A 138 -2.82 16.46 1.45
CA THR A 138 -2.78 15.99 0.06
C THR A 138 -3.09 14.49 -0.04
N PHE A 139 -2.62 13.70 0.93
CA PHE A 139 -3.02 12.30 1.04
C PHE A 139 -4.53 12.15 1.29
N GLU A 140 -5.09 12.94 2.21
CA GLU A 140 -6.53 12.87 2.56
C GLU A 140 -7.45 13.22 1.39
N LYS A 141 -6.99 14.05 0.44
CA LYS A 141 -7.75 14.37 -0.79
C LYS A 141 -7.92 13.18 -1.73
N ASP A 142 -6.91 12.31 -1.84
CA ASP A 142 -6.97 11.11 -2.69
C ASP A 142 -6.15 9.95 -2.10
N PRO A 143 -6.65 9.31 -1.02
CA PRO A 143 -5.93 8.23 -0.35
C PRO A 143 -5.73 7.02 -1.27
N ALA A 144 -6.71 6.73 -2.13
CA ALA A 144 -6.69 5.57 -3.01
C ALA A 144 -5.55 5.62 -4.04
N LYS A 145 -5.29 6.81 -4.61
CA LYS A 145 -4.15 7.01 -5.52
C LYS A 145 -2.81 6.81 -4.83
N VAL A 146 -2.65 7.34 -3.62
CA VAL A 146 -1.40 7.21 -2.85
C VAL A 146 -1.18 5.76 -2.43
N TRP A 147 -2.22 5.07 -1.95
CA TRP A 147 -2.13 3.65 -1.59
C TRP A 147 -1.76 2.77 -2.77
N ARG A 148 -2.33 3.02 -3.95
CA ARG A 148 -1.95 2.29 -5.17
C ARG A 148 -0.46 2.46 -5.49
N LYS A 149 0.04 3.69 -5.42
CA LYS A 149 1.47 3.98 -5.64
C LYS A 149 2.35 3.26 -4.61
N ILE A 150 1.93 3.22 -3.34
CA ILE A 150 2.63 2.50 -2.28
C ILE A 150 2.65 1.00 -2.57
N ASP A 151 1.50 0.41 -2.90
CA ASP A 151 1.38 -1.03 -3.14
C ASP A 151 2.20 -1.48 -4.36
N ASP A 152 2.19 -0.70 -5.44
CA ASP A 152 3.00 -0.97 -6.63
C ASP A 152 4.51 -0.93 -6.31
N LEU A 153 4.95 0.05 -5.51
CA LEU A 153 6.36 0.15 -5.10
C LEU A 153 6.77 -0.97 -4.16
N MET A 154 5.92 -1.29 -3.18
CA MET A 154 6.15 -2.42 -2.26
C MET A 154 6.19 -3.74 -3.01
N PHE A 155 5.30 -3.96 -3.98
CA PHE A 155 5.33 -5.13 -4.83
C PHE A 155 6.67 -5.24 -5.59
N ASN A 156 7.07 -4.19 -6.30
CA ASN A 156 8.31 -4.19 -7.09
C ASN A 156 9.55 -4.40 -6.21
N ASP A 157 9.58 -3.80 -5.02
CA ASP A 157 10.67 -3.96 -4.06
C ASP A 157 10.73 -5.39 -3.48
N GLN A 158 9.58 -5.98 -3.15
CA GLN A 158 9.52 -7.23 -2.39
C GLN A 158 9.48 -8.50 -3.26
N LEU A 159 8.96 -8.43 -4.50
CA LEU A 159 8.79 -9.62 -5.36
C LEU A 159 10.09 -10.39 -5.56
N ARG A 160 11.20 -9.68 -5.75
CA ARG A 160 12.53 -10.26 -5.97
C ARG A 160 13.05 -11.09 -4.77
N TYR A 161 12.47 -10.90 -3.58
CA TYR A 161 12.85 -11.61 -2.36
C TYR A 161 11.81 -12.67 -1.95
N TYR A 162 10.78 -12.89 -2.77
CA TYR A 162 9.70 -13.80 -2.42
C TYR A 162 10.18 -15.26 -2.49
N PRO A 163 10.15 -16.03 -1.38
CA PRO A 163 10.84 -17.31 -1.30
C PRO A 163 10.02 -18.50 -1.83
N LEU A 164 8.70 -18.34 -2.00
CA LEU A 164 7.81 -19.45 -2.34
C LEU A 164 7.48 -19.47 -3.84
N LYS A 165 7.46 -20.68 -4.41
CA LYS A 165 6.90 -20.97 -5.75
C LYS A 165 5.43 -21.45 -5.69
N THR A 166 4.88 -21.53 -4.49
CA THR A 166 3.53 -22.02 -4.20
C THR A 166 2.76 -20.99 -3.39
N CYS A 167 1.44 -20.98 -3.54
CA CYS A 167 0.53 -20.15 -2.81
C CYS A 167 0.76 -20.31 -1.30
N VAL A 168 0.99 -19.20 -0.61
CA VAL A 168 1.22 -19.22 0.85
C VAL A 168 0.02 -19.80 1.60
N VAL A 169 -1.18 -19.63 1.06
CA VAL A 169 -2.43 -20.11 1.68
C VAL A 169 -2.71 -21.57 1.35
N THR A 170 -2.79 -21.92 0.07
CA THR A 170 -3.28 -23.23 -0.39
C THR A 170 -2.17 -24.22 -0.72
N GLY A 171 -0.95 -23.75 -1.02
CA GLY A 171 0.14 -24.60 -1.52
C GLY A 171 0.12 -24.85 -3.03
N ASP A 172 -0.89 -24.35 -3.75
CA ASP A 172 -0.98 -24.51 -5.21
C ASP A 172 0.19 -23.82 -5.93
N PRO A 173 0.65 -24.32 -7.08
CA PRO A 173 1.69 -23.67 -7.87
C PRO A 173 1.33 -22.23 -8.25
N LEU A 174 2.29 -21.31 -8.10
CA LEU A 174 2.16 -19.92 -8.54
C LEU A 174 2.62 -19.70 -9.98
N GLU A 175 3.19 -20.74 -10.58
CA GLU A 175 3.61 -20.74 -11.98
C GLU A 175 2.91 -21.87 -12.72
N SER A 176 2.47 -21.59 -13.94
CA SER A 176 1.86 -22.56 -14.83
C SER A 176 2.44 -22.41 -16.22
N LYS A 177 3.00 -23.50 -16.77
CA LYS A 177 3.67 -23.51 -18.09
C LYS A 177 4.75 -22.42 -18.24
N GLY A 178 5.53 -22.18 -17.18
CA GLY A 178 6.58 -21.17 -17.15
C GLY A 178 6.08 -19.72 -17.08
N LYS A 179 4.78 -19.50 -16.87
CA LYS A 179 4.20 -18.17 -16.66
C LYS A 179 3.82 -17.99 -15.20
N ASP A 180 4.16 -16.84 -14.64
CA ASP A 180 3.65 -16.40 -13.34
C ASP A 180 2.15 -16.19 -13.44
N VAL A 181 1.39 -16.97 -12.67
CA VAL A 181 -0.08 -16.89 -12.57
C VAL A 181 -0.53 -16.44 -11.18
N ALA A 182 0.41 -16.00 -10.34
CA ALA A 182 0.12 -15.55 -9.00
C ALA A 182 -0.70 -14.26 -8.98
N ARG A 183 -1.59 -14.16 -8.00
CA ARG A 183 -2.15 -12.89 -7.55
C ARG A 183 -1.22 -12.30 -6.49
N ASN A 184 -0.77 -11.08 -6.74
CA ASN A 184 0.09 -10.32 -5.82
C ASN A 184 -0.78 -9.44 -4.93
N VAL A 185 -0.66 -9.61 -3.62
CA VAL A 185 -1.52 -8.95 -2.63
C VAL A 185 -0.65 -8.30 -1.57
N ILE A 186 -0.78 -6.99 -1.38
CA ILE A 186 -0.16 -6.30 -0.25
C ILE A 186 -1.13 -6.33 0.94
N VAL A 187 -0.71 -6.90 2.05
CA VAL A 187 -1.44 -6.90 3.33
C VAL A 187 -0.50 -6.40 4.41
N GLY A 188 -0.87 -5.35 5.14
CA GLY A 188 -0.04 -4.83 6.22
C GLY A 188 1.36 -4.39 5.75
N ASN A 189 1.51 -3.80 4.56
CA ASN A 189 2.79 -3.43 3.95
C ASN A 189 3.71 -4.58 3.51
N ARG A 190 3.21 -5.83 3.54
CA ARG A 190 3.93 -7.03 3.10
C ARG A 190 3.28 -7.65 1.88
N LEU A 191 4.11 -8.06 0.92
CA LEU A 191 3.71 -8.82 -0.26
C LEU A 191 3.42 -10.29 0.10
N PHE A 192 2.25 -10.76 -0.34
CA PHE A 192 1.84 -12.14 -0.39
C PHE A 192 1.50 -12.53 -1.82
N ARG A 193 1.75 -13.79 -2.18
CA ARG A 193 1.38 -14.36 -3.47
C ARG A 193 0.43 -15.52 -3.25
N VAL A 194 -0.72 -15.46 -3.92
CA VAL A 194 -1.79 -16.44 -3.78
C VAL A 194 -2.29 -16.92 -5.15
N ALA A 195 -2.82 -18.13 -5.22
CA ALA A 195 -3.26 -18.74 -6.48
C ALA A 195 -4.68 -18.32 -6.91
N SER A 196 -5.51 -17.80 -5.98
CA SER A 196 -6.92 -17.53 -6.24
C SER A 196 -7.49 -16.42 -5.36
N GLU A 197 -8.66 -15.92 -5.71
CA GLU A 197 -9.39 -14.92 -4.91
C GLU A 197 -9.84 -15.47 -3.57
N ASP A 198 -10.20 -16.75 -3.50
CA ASP A 198 -10.57 -17.38 -2.23
C ASP A 198 -9.36 -17.54 -1.30
N ALA A 199 -8.17 -17.78 -1.87
CA ALA A 199 -6.93 -17.73 -1.11
C ALA A 199 -6.65 -16.30 -0.61
N GLU A 200 -6.89 -15.27 -1.41
CA GLU A 200 -6.78 -13.87 -0.96
C GLU A 200 -7.76 -13.55 0.18
N LYS A 201 -9.03 -13.95 0.07
CA LYS A 201 -10.03 -13.75 1.13
C LYS A 201 -9.58 -14.39 2.44
N LYS A 202 -9.09 -15.65 2.39
CA LYS A 202 -8.54 -16.36 3.55
C LYS A 202 -7.31 -15.67 4.13
N LEU A 203 -6.41 -15.17 3.28
CA LEU A 203 -5.26 -14.38 3.70
C LEU A 203 -5.70 -13.13 4.46
N ARG A 204 -6.66 -12.37 3.92
CA ARG A 204 -7.14 -11.13 4.54
C ARG A 204 -7.89 -11.37 5.85
N SER A 205 -8.57 -12.51 6.00
CA SER A 205 -9.28 -12.85 7.25
C SER A 205 -8.35 -13.25 8.40
N ASP A 206 -7.17 -13.81 8.10
CA ASP A 206 -6.20 -14.24 9.12
C ASP A 206 -4.75 -14.06 8.60
N PRO A 207 -4.29 -12.80 8.46
CA PRO A 207 -2.96 -12.53 7.90
C PRO A 207 -1.84 -13.07 8.79
N ALA A 208 -2.02 -13.00 10.13
CA ALA A 208 -0.99 -13.39 11.10
C ALA A 208 -0.54 -14.86 10.94
N LYS A 209 -1.48 -15.76 10.60
CA LYS A 209 -1.16 -17.16 10.30
C LYS A 209 -0.21 -17.30 9.11
N TYR A 210 -0.50 -16.60 8.01
CA TYR A 210 0.29 -16.72 6.77
C TYR A 210 1.58 -15.93 6.81
N VAL A 211 1.66 -14.88 7.64
CA VAL A 211 2.92 -14.17 7.94
C VAL A 211 3.95 -15.14 8.49
N ARG A 212 3.61 -15.92 9.54
CA ARG A 212 4.56 -16.87 10.14
C ARG A 212 5.10 -17.86 9.11
N LYS A 213 4.21 -18.46 8.31
CA LYS A 213 4.59 -19.38 7.24
C LYS A 213 5.50 -18.72 6.19
N LEU A 214 5.23 -17.47 5.82
CA LEU A 214 6.05 -16.75 4.87
C LEU A 214 7.41 -16.37 5.46
N ASP A 215 7.47 -15.98 6.72
CA ASP A 215 8.70 -15.61 7.41
C ASP A 215 9.62 -16.82 7.62
N ASP A 216 9.06 -17.98 7.96
CA ASP A 216 9.83 -19.24 8.04
C ASP A 216 10.44 -19.60 6.68
N ALA A 217 9.67 -19.42 5.59
CA ALA A 217 10.18 -19.63 4.23
C ALA A 217 11.29 -18.63 3.87
N VAL A 218 11.17 -17.36 4.27
CA VAL A 218 12.24 -16.35 4.07
C VAL A 218 13.48 -16.75 4.85
N LYS A 219 13.34 -17.15 6.12
CA LYS A 219 14.45 -17.59 6.97
C LYS A 219 15.15 -18.81 6.39
N GLN A 220 14.41 -19.78 5.90
CA GLN A 220 14.98 -20.97 5.24
C GLN A 220 15.73 -20.59 3.96
N ALA A 221 15.19 -19.68 3.15
CA ALA A 221 15.81 -19.28 1.89
C ALA A 221 17.05 -18.40 2.08
N GLN A 222 17.08 -17.54 3.09
CA GLN A 222 18.13 -16.53 3.29
C GLN A 222 19.12 -16.87 4.39
N GLY A 223 18.72 -17.67 5.38
CA GLY A 223 19.48 -17.97 6.60
C GLY A 223 20.81 -18.70 6.37
N PRO A 224 20.87 -19.77 5.55
CA PRO A 224 22.12 -20.52 5.31
C PRO A 224 23.22 -19.66 4.68
N ASP A 225 22.83 -18.74 3.79
CA ASP A 225 23.77 -17.92 3.00
C ASP A 225 23.86 -16.46 3.48
N TYR A 226 23.32 -16.18 4.67
CA TYR A 226 23.11 -14.83 5.21
C TYR A 226 24.35 -13.92 5.01
N PRO A 227 24.16 -12.67 4.54
CA PRO A 227 25.26 -11.94 3.92
C PRO A 227 26.21 -11.28 4.93
N LEU A 228 25.75 -11.05 6.15
CA LEU A 228 26.52 -10.35 7.19
C LEU A 228 27.03 -11.29 8.28
N LYS A 229 28.28 -11.10 8.69
CA LYS A 229 28.83 -11.67 9.93
C LYS A 229 28.54 -10.77 11.15
N LYS A 230 28.25 -9.49 10.90
CA LYS A 230 28.02 -8.45 11.91
C LYS A 230 26.53 -8.12 12.05
N CYS A 231 26.17 -7.68 13.25
CA CYS A 231 24.85 -7.16 13.59
C CYS A 231 24.49 -5.98 12.69
N VAL A 232 23.36 -6.07 11.99
CA VAL A 232 22.92 -5.01 11.05
C VAL A 232 22.63 -3.68 11.74
N VAL A 233 22.40 -3.70 13.06
CA VAL A 233 22.06 -2.51 13.86
C VAL A 233 23.23 -1.94 14.62
N ALA A 234 23.99 -2.79 15.32
CA ALA A 234 25.07 -2.39 16.23
C ALA A 234 26.48 -2.53 15.62
N GLY A 235 26.64 -3.33 14.57
CA GLY A 235 27.93 -3.58 13.92
C GLY A 235 28.88 -4.54 14.68
N SER A 236 28.50 -5.01 15.86
CA SER A 236 29.22 -6.08 16.58
C SER A 236 29.10 -7.43 15.88
N GLU A 237 29.99 -8.38 16.15
CA GLU A 237 29.89 -9.74 15.58
C GLU A 237 28.58 -10.43 16.01
N LEU A 238 27.90 -11.08 15.07
CA LEU A 238 26.74 -11.91 15.39
C LEU A 238 27.19 -13.13 16.19
N GLY A 239 26.43 -13.49 17.23
CA GLY A 239 26.81 -14.56 18.16
C GLY A 239 27.51 -14.07 19.43
N SER A 240 28.02 -12.83 19.45
CA SER A 240 28.74 -12.30 20.62
C SER A 240 27.85 -12.04 21.84
N MET A 241 26.52 -12.01 21.66
CA MET A 241 25.52 -11.83 22.71
C MET A 241 24.56 -13.03 22.79
N GLY A 242 25.01 -14.21 22.36
CA GLY A 242 24.18 -15.41 22.23
C GLY A 242 23.55 -15.55 20.85
N GLU A 243 22.48 -16.34 20.75
CA GLU A 243 21.82 -16.62 19.48
C GLU A 243 21.25 -15.32 18.87
N PRO A 244 21.62 -14.97 17.62
CA PRO A 244 21.12 -13.77 16.97
C PRO A 244 19.60 -13.74 16.89
N THR A 245 19.01 -12.60 17.24
CA THR A 245 17.59 -12.39 17.01
C THR A 245 17.35 -12.18 15.52
N GLU A 246 16.30 -12.81 15.01
CA GLU A 246 15.90 -12.76 13.61
C GLU A 246 14.56 -12.03 13.45
N LEU A 247 14.52 -11.08 12.52
CA LEU A 247 13.29 -10.37 12.15
C LEU A 247 13.19 -10.36 10.63
N VAL A 248 11.99 -10.62 10.10
CA VAL A 248 11.72 -10.49 8.67
C VAL A 248 10.89 -9.23 8.44
N ILE A 249 11.30 -8.38 7.50
CA ILE A 249 10.55 -7.21 7.04
C ILE A 249 10.65 -7.15 5.53
N ALA A 250 9.56 -6.90 4.82
CA ALA A 250 9.57 -6.70 3.36
C ALA A 250 10.29 -7.83 2.58
N GLY A 251 10.10 -9.08 3.02
CA GLY A 251 10.70 -10.26 2.40
C GLY A 251 12.18 -10.48 2.71
N ARG A 252 12.80 -9.70 3.60
CA ARG A 252 14.23 -9.78 3.90
C ARG A 252 14.45 -10.21 5.34
N LEU A 253 15.36 -11.15 5.55
CA LEU A 253 15.82 -11.57 6.86
C LEU A 253 16.83 -10.55 7.39
N LEU A 254 16.60 -10.06 8.61
CA LEU A 254 17.55 -9.27 9.38
C LEU A 254 17.98 -10.04 10.62
N ARG A 255 19.29 -10.08 10.87
CA ARG A 255 19.88 -10.60 12.12
C ARG A 255 20.55 -9.50 12.90
N PHE A 256 20.31 -9.49 14.20
CA PHE A 256 20.94 -8.57 15.15
C PHE A 256 21.18 -9.25 16.50
N CYS A 257 22.01 -8.62 17.33
CA CYS A 257 22.56 -9.24 18.53
C CYS A 257 21.53 -9.54 19.63
N CYS A 258 20.45 -8.77 19.73
CA CYS A 258 19.42 -8.95 20.76
C CYS A 258 18.09 -8.28 20.38
N SER A 259 16.99 -8.71 21.01
CA SER A 259 15.62 -8.19 20.77
C SER A 259 15.47 -6.68 20.98
N SER A 260 16.34 -6.06 21.79
CA SER A 260 16.35 -4.60 21.99
C SER A 260 16.63 -3.80 20.72
N CYS A 261 17.17 -4.43 19.67
CA CYS A 261 17.37 -3.77 18.37
C CYS A 261 16.08 -3.68 17.54
N GLU A 262 15.07 -4.51 17.79
CA GLU A 262 13.83 -4.53 16.99
C GLU A 262 13.13 -3.17 16.90
N PRO A 263 12.91 -2.41 17.99
CA PRO A 263 12.24 -1.12 17.90
C PRO A 263 13.00 -0.13 17.00
N LYS A 264 14.34 -0.17 17.03
CA LYS A 264 15.18 0.67 16.17
C LYS A 264 15.05 0.27 14.70
N VAL A 265 14.98 -1.02 14.42
CA VAL A 265 14.70 -1.53 13.06
C VAL A 265 13.32 -1.08 12.60
N LYS A 266 12.26 -1.26 13.40
CA LYS A 266 10.89 -0.87 13.05
C LYS A 266 10.74 0.66 12.90
N ALA A 267 11.52 1.45 13.63
CA ALA A 267 11.53 2.91 13.51
C ALA A 267 12.17 3.40 12.20
N ASN A 268 13.16 2.70 11.64
CA ASN A 268 13.77 3.05 10.36
C ASN A 268 14.08 1.78 9.54
N PRO A 269 13.03 1.08 9.07
CA PRO A 269 13.19 -0.23 8.46
C PRO A 269 14.02 -0.13 7.18
N ARG A 270 13.72 0.89 6.36
CA ARG A 270 14.35 1.05 5.06
C ARG A 270 15.87 1.19 5.13
N LYS A 271 16.41 1.92 6.12
CA LYS A 271 17.86 1.99 6.35
C LYS A 271 18.51 0.61 6.52
N PHE A 272 17.88 -0.29 7.28
CA PHE A 272 18.44 -1.62 7.55
C PHE A 272 18.17 -2.60 6.40
N LEU A 273 17.04 -2.45 5.69
CA LEU A 273 16.79 -3.18 4.44
C LEU A 273 17.83 -2.82 3.38
N ASP A 274 18.16 -1.54 3.21
CA ASP A 274 19.21 -1.12 2.27
C ASP A 274 20.59 -1.67 2.67
N ALA A 275 20.87 -1.80 3.96
CA ALA A 275 22.11 -2.41 4.44
C ALA A 275 22.19 -3.90 4.08
N ILE A 276 21.09 -4.64 4.23
CA ILE A 276 21.08 -6.07 3.88
C ILE A 276 21.09 -6.28 2.36
N ASP A 277 20.40 -5.43 1.61
CA ASP A 277 20.39 -5.47 0.16
C ASP A 277 21.79 -5.23 -0.40
N ARG A 278 22.52 -4.22 0.13
CA ARG A 278 23.93 -4.00 -0.23
C ARG A 278 24.78 -5.25 0.05
N ALA A 279 24.62 -5.87 1.22
CA ALA A 279 25.40 -7.05 1.58
C ALA A 279 25.11 -8.26 0.67
N TRP A 280 23.85 -8.46 0.27
CA TRP A 280 23.48 -9.49 -0.71
C TRP A 280 24.05 -9.18 -2.10
N ASN A 281 23.91 -7.94 -2.57
CA ASN A 281 24.44 -7.49 -3.85
C ASN A 281 25.97 -7.67 -3.93
N GLU A 282 26.70 -7.45 -2.83
CA GLU A 282 28.15 -7.65 -2.73
C GLU A 282 28.57 -9.12 -2.84
N LYS A 283 27.69 -10.05 -2.41
CA LYS A 283 27.84 -11.49 -2.65
C LYS A 283 27.42 -11.92 -4.05
N GLY A 284 27.01 -10.98 -4.92
CA GLY A 284 26.53 -11.27 -6.27
C GLY A 284 25.20 -12.03 -6.29
N ARG A 285 24.47 -12.05 -5.16
CA ARG A 285 23.17 -12.71 -5.05
C ARG A 285 22.10 -11.64 -4.96
N PHE A 286 21.09 -11.76 -5.81
CA PHE A 286 19.98 -10.82 -5.98
C PHE A 286 20.45 -9.46 -6.56
N LEU A 287 20.22 -9.13 -7.85
CA LEU A 287 20.53 -7.81 -8.46
C LEU A 287 19.32 -7.31 -9.29
N PRO A 288 19.14 -5.98 -9.51
CA PRO A 288 20.14 -4.90 -9.36
C PRO A 288 19.76 -3.74 -8.40
N PRO A 289 20.76 -3.01 -7.88
CA PRO A 289 20.77 -1.56 -7.82
C PRO A 289 21.54 -1.02 -9.04
N THR A 290 20.97 -0.11 -9.82
CA THR A 290 21.75 0.60 -10.85
C THR A 290 21.40 2.08 -10.75
N THR A 291 22.39 2.98 -10.67
CA THR A 291 23.36 3.19 -11.76
C THR A 291 24.82 3.48 -11.36
N THR A 292 25.27 3.25 -10.12
CA THR A 292 26.67 3.59 -9.75
C THR A 292 27.30 2.53 -8.85
N ARG A 293 27.61 1.35 -9.40
CA ARG A 293 28.61 0.48 -8.77
C ARG A 293 30.00 0.84 -9.32
N PRO A 294 30.82 1.67 -8.66
CA PRO A 294 32.24 1.71 -8.98
C PRO A 294 32.82 0.31 -8.74
N ALA A 295 33.75 -0.10 -9.60
CA ALA A 295 34.41 -1.39 -9.52
C ALA A 295 35.05 -1.58 -8.14
N ARG A 296 34.91 -2.78 -7.55
CA ARG A 296 35.62 -3.17 -6.33
C ARG A 296 37.13 -3.11 -6.62
N PRO A 297 37.95 -2.37 -5.84
CA PRO A 297 39.39 -2.48 -5.95
C PRO A 297 39.81 -3.91 -5.60
N LYS A 298 40.73 -4.46 -6.40
CA LYS A 298 41.39 -5.73 -6.07
C LYS A 298 42.36 -5.45 -4.92
N GLU A 299 42.16 -6.12 -3.79
CA GLU A 299 43.22 -6.43 -2.83
C GLU A 299 43.48 -7.94 -2.90
#